data_AF-A0A519BR92-F1
#
_entry.id   AF-A0A519BR92-F1
#
_cell.length_a   1.000
_cell.length_b   1.000
_cell.length_c   1.000
_cell.angle_alpha   90.00
_cell.angle_beta   90.00
_cell.angle_gamma   90.00
#
_symmetry.space_group_name_H-M   'P 1'
#
loop_
_entity.id
_entity.type
_entity.pdbx_description
1 polymer ?
#
loop_
_entity_poly.entity_id
_entity_poly.type
_entity_poly.pdbx_seq_one_letter_code
_entity_poly.pdbx_strand_id
1 'polypeptide(L)'
;MKDKIIEFIKENGPSLPVQVVSKIGGDSFIANAYLSELVDSKALLQSSEKVGSVPLYYLAGQEKLMEKKLKDFNFTVKTARTFQKKRVEETLELDAKRDDFNKRLKRIEAEESQRKDKKKGALEKARELIRRTVERPRVVEIPKVEVPVRVERPRVEVQPKVSKPVRPKIERPKDVKAPSFSKNALDFLEGLNVDILKSEKIKDNSGAFIIRAPSSVGPLKFYVKLWSKKRLNKSDIAESYALALEKKMPVIILTNGTVAKTTRKYLKEVGGFVRVRALK
;
A
#
# COMPACT_ATOMS: atom_id res chain seq x y z
N MET A 1 28.61 25.74 9.73
CA MET A 1 27.27 25.20 10.03
C MET A 1 26.58 25.97 11.15
N LYS A 2 27.30 26.30 12.24
CA LYS A 2 26.81 27.11 13.35
C LYS A 2 26.19 28.45 12.93
N ASP A 3 26.87 29.20 12.05
CA ASP A 3 26.38 30.50 11.57
C ASP A 3 25.05 30.37 10.81
N LYS A 4 24.92 29.30 10.02
CA LYS A 4 23.67 28.99 9.30
C LYS A 4 22.51 28.67 10.25
N ILE A 5 22.78 28.07 11.41
CA ILE A 5 21.77 27.82 12.46
C ILE A 5 21.31 29.14 13.07
N ILE A 6 22.26 30.03 13.39
CA ILE A 6 21.97 31.35 13.95
C ILE A 6 21.16 32.18 12.95
N GLU A 7 21.58 32.23 11.69
CA GLU A 7 20.89 32.94 10.61
C GLU A 7 19.47 32.38 10.42
N PHE A 8 19.32 31.06 10.43
CA PHE A 8 18.00 30.42 10.34
C PHE A 8 17.05 30.81 11.49
N ILE A 9 17.53 30.82 12.73
CA ILE A 9 16.74 31.21 13.92
C ILE A 9 16.45 32.72 13.91
N LYS A 10 17.36 33.53 13.35
CA LYS A 10 17.15 34.96 13.16
C LYS A 10 16.00 35.24 12.18
N GLU A 11 15.93 34.51 11.08
CA GLU A 11 14.89 34.67 10.04
C GLU A 11 13.54 34.06 10.43
N ASN A 12 13.54 32.84 10.97
CA ASN A 12 12.32 32.04 11.21
C ASN A 12 11.82 32.13 12.67
N GLY A 13 12.60 32.78 13.52
CA GLY A 13 12.36 32.91 14.93
C GLY A 13 12.62 31.62 15.72
N PRO A 14 12.05 31.52 16.94
CA PRO A 14 12.26 30.41 17.86
C PRO A 14 11.91 29.06 17.21
N SER A 15 12.85 28.11 17.15
CA SER A 15 12.72 26.93 16.30
C SER A 15 13.05 25.64 17.03
N LEU A 16 12.45 24.54 16.57
CA LEU A 16 12.73 23.19 17.05
C LEU A 16 13.94 22.59 16.31
N PRO A 17 14.69 21.67 16.92
CA PRO A 17 15.79 20.96 16.26
C PRO A 17 15.42 20.35 14.92
N VAL A 18 14.23 19.75 14.82
CA VAL A 18 13.73 19.14 13.58
C VAL A 18 13.59 20.17 12.46
N GLN A 19 13.19 21.40 12.79
CA GLN A 19 13.04 22.48 11.81
C GLN A 19 14.42 22.97 11.33
N VAL A 20 15.39 23.06 12.24
CA VAL A 20 16.79 23.40 11.93
C VAL A 20 17.38 22.36 10.98
N VAL A 21 17.23 21.06 11.28
CA VAL A 21 17.72 19.95 10.45
C VAL A 21 17.06 19.95 9.08
N SER A 22 15.74 20.12 9.03
CA SER A 22 14.96 20.11 7.78
C SER A 22 15.39 21.20 6.80
N LYS A 23 15.76 22.38 7.30
CA LYS A 23 16.15 23.51 6.45
C LYS A 23 17.63 23.50 6.06
N ILE A 24 18.51 23.21 7.02
CA ILE A 24 19.96 23.27 6.81
C ILE A 24 20.46 22.04 6.06
N GLY A 25 19.77 20.91 6.21
CA GLY A 25 20.19 19.62 5.69
C GLY A 25 21.34 19.03 6.52
N GLY A 26 21.25 17.75 6.85
CA GLY A 26 22.29 17.05 7.62
C GLY A 26 21.71 16.01 8.57
N ASP A 27 22.59 15.44 9.39
CA ASP A 27 22.23 14.48 10.43
C ASP A 27 21.66 15.20 11.66
N SER A 28 20.54 14.68 12.18
CA SER A 28 19.91 15.17 13.40
C SER A 28 20.84 15.08 14.62
N PHE A 29 21.74 14.09 14.67
CA PHE A 29 22.68 13.95 15.77
C PHE A 29 23.69 15.10 15.79
N ILE A 30 24.26 15.42 14.63
CA ILE A 30 25.25 16.49 14.47
C ILE A 30 24.61 17.86 14.71
N ALA A 31 23.39 18.07 14.24
CA ALA A 31 22.66 19.32 14.48
C ALA A 31 22.37 19.55 15.98
N ASN A 32 22.00 18.50 16.72
CA ASN A 32 21.80 18.59 18.17
C ASN A 32 23.10 18.92 18.91
N ALA A 33 24.23 18.35 18.50
CA ALA A 33 25.54 18.68 19.07
C ALA A 33 25.89 20.17 18.85
N TYR A 34 25.69 20.69 17.64
CA TYR A 34 25.92 22.11 17.36
C TYR A 34 24.94 23.02 18.10
N LEU A 35 23.67 22.64 18.27
CA LEU A 35 22.71 23.40 19.05
C LEU A 35 23.10 23.46 20.53
N SER A 36 23.56 22.35 21.10
CA SER A 36 24.07 22.31 22.49
C SER A 36 25.26 23.25 22.64
N GLU A 37 26.24 23.16 21.73
CA GLU A 37 27.43 24.01 21.77
C GLU A 37 27.10 25.51 21.62
N LEU A 38 26.10 25.84 20.80
CA LEU A 38 25.60 27.22 20.65
C LEU A 38 24.89 27.73 21.90
N VAL A 39 24.26 26.85 22.66
CA VAL A 39 23.66 27.20 23.96
C VAL A 39 24.77 27.39 25.01
N ASP A 40 25.77 26.51 25.03
CA ASP A 40 26.91 26.61 25.96
C ASP A 40 27.72 27.89 25.74
N SER A 41 27.92 28.27 24.47
CA SER A 41 28.55 29.53 24.08
C SER A 41 27.65 30.78 24.24
N LYS A 42 26.43 30.61 24.77
CA LYS A 42 25.42 31.67 24.97
C LYS A 42 25.01 32.42 23.69
N ALA A 43 25.32 31.88 22.52
CA ALA A 43 24.89 32.42 21.24
C ALA A 43 23.40 32.11 20.97
N LEU A 44 22.89 31.02 21.53
CA LEU A 44 21.48 30.65 21.56
C LEU A 44 21.00 30.42 22.99
N LEU A 45 19.71 30.60 23.19
CA LEU A 45 19.02 30.28 24.44
C LEU A 45 18.04 29.13 24.20
N GLN A 46 17.87 28.32 25.24
CA GLN A 46 16.89 27.22 25.26
C GLN A 46 15.70 27.58 26.15
N SER A 47 14.51 27.15 25.75
CA SER A 47 13.29 27.37 26.54
C SER A 47 13.27 26.45 27.78
N SER A 48 12.73 26.96 28.88
CA SER A 48 12.45 26.16 30.07
C SER A 48 11.32 25.14 29.82
N GLU A 49 10.27 25.59 29.14
CA GLU A 49 9.18 24.73 28.68
C GLU A 49 9.59 23.95 27.43
N LYS A 50 9.33 22.64 27.45
CA LYS A 50 9.60 21.73 26.34
C LYS A 50 8.29 21.38 25.65
N VAL A 51 8.31 21.33 24.32
CA VAL A 51 7.18 20.80 23.55
C VAL A 51 7.35 19.28 23.50
N GLY A 52 6.57 18.56 24.30
CA GLY A 52 6.71 17.12 24.50
C GLY A 52 7.98 16.77 25.29
N SER A 53 9.09 16.56 24.59
CA SER A 53 10.41 16.24 25.20
C SER A 53 11.55 17.08 24.65
N VAL A 54 11.26 18.00 23.73
CA VAL A 54 12.27 18.75 22.98
C VAL A 54 12.17 20.24 23.35
N PRO A 55 13.29 20.89 23.73
CA PRO A 55 13.31 22.32 24.00
C PRO A 55 13.24 23.13 22.70
N LEU A 56 12.79 24.38 22.84
CA LEU A 56 12.78 25.36 21.76
C LEU A 56 14.05 26.22 21.84
N TYR A 57 14.68 26.46 20.70
CA TYR A 57 15.90 27.27 20.63
C TYR A 57 15.58 28.65 20.04
N TYR A 58 16.09 29.70 20.66
CA TYR A 58 15.82 31.08 20.27
C TYR A 58 17.03 32.00 20.51
N LEU A 59 17.01 33.17 19.89
CA LEU A 59 18.00 34.22 20.12
C LEU A 59 17.55 35.17 21.23
N ALA A 60 18.50 35.75 21.96
CA ALA A 60 18.20 36.77 22.97
C ALA A 60 17.35 37.91 22.37
N GLY A 61 16.24 38.25 23.02
CA GLY A 61 15.25 39.22 22.54
C GLY A 61 14.05 38.62 21.79
N GLN A 62 14.07 37.34 21.43
CA GLN A 62 12.91 36.65 20.82
C GLN A 62 11.97 35.97 21.84
N GLU A 63 12.10 36.27 23.13
CA GLU A 63 11.35 35.62 24.22
C GLU A 63 9.84 35.70 24.04
N LYS A 64 9.31 36.87 23.66
CA LYS A 64 7.86 37.06 23.40
C LYS A 64 7.35 36.18 22.26
N LEU A 65 8.16 35.98 21.22
CA LEU A 65 7.82 35.10 20.10
C LEU A 65 7.89 33.62 20.50
N MET A 66 8.81 33.29 21.40
CA MET A 66 8.99 31.94 21.93
C MET A 66 7.79 31.53 22.78
N GLU A 67 7.34 32.40 23.68
CA GLU A 67 6.11 32.18 24.47
C GLU A 67 4.88 32.02 23.58
N LYS A 68 4.77 32.84 22.52
CA LYS A 68 3.67 32.72 21.56
C LYS A 68 3.70 31.36 20.85
N LYS A 69 4.87 30.94 20.35
CA LYS A 69 5.03 29.62 19.72
C LYS A 69 4.73 28.48 20.68
N LEU A 70 5.14 28.56 21.94
CA LEU A 70 4.80 27.58 22.97
C LEU A 70 3.29 27.47 23.17
N LYS A 71 2.57 28.60 23.25
CA LYS A 71 1.10 28.60 23.30
C LYS A 71 0.47 27.98 22.06
N ASP A 72 1.02 28.25 20.88
CA ASP A 72 0.56 27.65 19.61
C ASP A 72 0.78 26.13 19.58
N PHE A 73 1.90 25.63 20.12
CA PHE A 73 2.15 24.19 20.27
C PHE A 73 1.30 23.54 21.36
N ASN A 74 0.99 24.29 22.43
CA ASN A 74 0.13 23.88 23.53
C ASN A 74 -1.36 23.99 23.19
N PHE A 75 -1.74 24.41 21.97
CA PHE A 75 -3.11 24.18 21.49
C PHE A 75 -3.31 22.68 21.34
N THR A 76 -3.79 22.12 22.45
CA THR A 76 -4.52 20.88 22.60
C THR A 76 -5.36 20.61 21.36
N VAL A 77 -4.76 19.94 20.37
CA VAL A 77 -5.53 19.19 19.39
C VAL A 77 -6.33 18.23 20.24
N LYS A 78 -7.62 18.56 20.43
CA LYS A 78 -8.60 17.77 21.16
C LYS A 78 -8.79 16.45 20.42
N THR A 79 -7.79 15.60 20.54
CA THR A 79 -7.82 14.23 20.05
C THR A 79 -8.88 13.50 20.86
N ALA A 80 -9.49 12.45 20.33
CA ALA A 80 -10.51 11.66 21.05
C ALA A 80 -10.07 11.24 22.48
N ARG A 81 -8.75 11.16 22.74
CA ARG A 81 -8.16 10.88 24.05
C ARG A 81 -8.32 12.01 25.09
N THR A 82 -8.42 13.27 24.68
CA THR A 82 -8.59 14.43 25.56
C THR A 82 -10.05 14.80 25.81
N PHE A 83 -11.02 14.02 25.30
CA PHE A 83 -12.46 14.29 25.48
C PHE A 83 -13.00 13.98 26.87
N GLN A 84 -12.27 13.24 27.72
CA GLN A 84 -12.67 13.07 29.12
C GLN A 84 -12.17 14.27 29.94
N LYS A 85 -12.91 15.38 29.87
CA LYS A 85 -12.70 16.55 30.75
C LYS A 85 -12.92 16.22 32.23
N LYS A 86 -13.64 15.14 32.54
CA LYS A 86 -13.87 14.64 33.89
C LYS A 86 -13.07 13.36 34.08
N ARG A 87 -12.27 13.32 35.15
CA ARG A 87 -11.64 12.08 35.63
C ARG A 87 -12.76 11.07 35.86
N VAL A 88 -12.64 9.87 35.29
CA VAL A 88 -13.61 8.80 35.52
C VAL A 88 -13.51 8.44 37.01
N GLU A 89 -14.58 8.65 37.76
CA GLU A 89 -14.64 8.27 39.17
C GLU A 89 -14.68 6.74 39.28
N GLU A 90 -13.83 6.18 40.14
CA GLU A 90 -13.76 4.74 40.37
C GLU A 90 -14.89 4.34 41.31
N THR A 91 -15.98 3.86 40.73
CA THR A 91 -17.11 3.28 41.47
C THR A 91 -17.05 1.75 41.37
N LEU A 92 -17.56 1.06 42.40
CA LEU A 92 -17.62 -0.41 42.44
C LEU A 92 -18.34 -1.01 41.22
N GLU A 93 -19.34 -0.30 40.69
CA GLU A 93 -20.05 -0.71 39.47
C GLU A 93 -19.18 -0.64 38.21
N LEU A 94 -18.28 0.34 38.14
CA LEU A 94 -17.41 0.54 37.00
C LEU A 94 -16.34 -0.55 36.94
N ASP A 95 -15.82 -0.94 38.10
CA ASP A 95 -14.88 -2.06 38.20
C ASP A 95 -15.55 -3.40 37.87
N ALA A 96 -16.78 -3.62 38.33
CA ALA A 96 -17.56 -4.79 37.92
C ALA A 96 -17.79 -4.85 36.39
N LYS A 97 -18.05 -3.70 35.74
CA LYS A 97 -18.16 -3.61 34.26
C LYS A 97 -16.83 -3.87 33.55
N ARG A 98 -15.71 -3.40 34.11
CA ARG A 98 -14.36 -3.68 33.57
C ARG A 98 -14.03 -5.17 33.66
N ASP A 99 -14.38 -5.81 34.78
CA ASP A 99 -14.15 -7.24 34.98
C ASP A 99 -15.00 -8.11 34.05
N ASP A 100 -16.27 -7.76 33.86
CA ASP A 100 -17.14 -8.43 32.89
C ASP A 100 -16.58 -8.30 31.47
N PHE A 101 -16.16 -7.09 31.08
CA PHE A 101 -15.53 -6.85 29.79
C PHE A 101 -14.25 -7.68 29.60
N ASN A 102 -13.38 -7.72 30.61
CA ASN A 102 -12.14 -8.51 30.57
C ASN A 102 -12.41 -10.01 30.46
N LYS A 103 -13.43 -10.53 31.16
CA LYS A 103 -13.86 -11.94 31.03
C LYS A 103 -14.34 -12.23 29.62
N ARG A 104 -15.15 -11.33 29.03
CA ARG A 104 -15.63 -11.47 27.66
C ARG A 104 -14.49 -11.43 26.64
N LEU A 105 -13.51 -10.54 26.84
CA LEU A 105 -12.35 -10.41 25.96
C LEU A 105 -11.50 -11.70 25.98
N LYS A 106 -11.20 -12.23 27.16
CA LYS A 106 -10.47 -13.51 27.32
C LYS A 106 -11.19 -14.67 26.63
N ARG A 107 -12.54 -14.71 26.68
CA ARG A 107 -13.33 -15.73 25.98
C ARG A 107 -13.18 -15.64 24.46
N ILE A 108 -13.21 -14.42 23.91
CA ILE A 108 -13.04 -14.19 22.47
C ILE A 108 -11.61 -14.59 22.03
N GLU A 109 -10.59 -14.21 22.80
CA GLU A 109 -9.20 -14.57 22.50
C GLU A 109 -8.96 -16.08 22.54
N ALA A 110 -9.54 -16.78 23.51
CA ALA A 110 -9.48 -18.24 23.59
C ALA A 110 -10.17 -18.91 22.39
N GLU A 111 -11.35 -18.42 22.00
CA GLU A 111 -12.09 -18.94 20.84
C GLU A 111 -11.33 -18.71 19.53
N GLU A 112 -10.73 -17.53 19.34
CA GLU A 112 -9.89 -17.25 18.18
C GLU A 112 -8.65 -18.13 18.12
N SER A 113 -8.02 -18.38 19.27
CA SER A 113 -6.85 -19.26 19.35
C SER A 113 -7.22 -20.68 18.95
N GLN A 114 -8.32 -21.22 19.48
CA GLN A 114 -8.83 -22.54 19.08
C GLN A 114 -9.20 -22.61 17.59
N ARG A 115 -9.77 -21.54 17.02
CA ARG A 115 -10.06 -21.46 15.57
C ARG A 115 -8.77 -21.50 14.74
N LYS A 116 -7.71 -20.80 15.18
CA LYS A 116 -6.39 -20.81 14.53
C LYS A 116 -5.75 -22.20 14.60
N ASP A 117 -5.84 -22.88 15.74
CA ASP A 117 -5.24 -24.21 15.91
C ASP A 117 -5.97 -25.28 15.10
N LYS A 118 -7.32 -25.27 15.07
CA LYS A 118 -8.10 -26.13 14.18
C LYS A 118 -7.74 -25.92 12.71
N LYS A 119 -7.53 -24.67 12.29
CA LYS A 119 -7.13 -24.33 10.92
C LYS A 119 -5.72 -24.85 10.60
N LYS A 120 -4.77 -24.79 11.54
CA LYS A 120 -3.42 -25.35 11.40
C LYS A 120 -3.47 -26.87 11.27
N GLY A 121 -4.20 -27.56 12.14
CA GLY A 121 -4.33 -29.03 12.08
C GLY A 121 -5.01 -29.52 10.80
N ALA A 122 -6.02 -28.81 10.29
CA ALA A 122 -6.64 -29.13 9.00
C ALA A 122 -5.67 -28.95 7.82
N LEU A 123 -4.82 -27.90 7.86
CA LEU A 123 -3.79 -27.66 6.86
C LEU A 123 -2.71 -28.74 6.87
N GLU A 124 -2.33 -29.22 8.05
CA GLU A 124 -1.34 -30.28 8.24
C GLU A 124 -1.84 -31.62 7.70
N LYS A 125 -3.09 -32.00 8.03
CA LYS A 125 -3.77 -33.17 7.44
C LYS A 125 -3.85 -33.10 5.92
N ALA A 126 -4.17 -31.93 5.36
CA ALA A 126 -4.19 -31.74 3.91
C ALA A 126 -2.79 -31.91 3.28
N ARG A 127 -1.73 -31.43 3.94
CA ARG A 127 -0.35 -31.63 3.51
C ARG A 127 0.07 -33.10 3.56
N GLU A 128 -0.31 -33.83 4.60
CA GLU A 128 -0.06 -35.28 4.70
C GLU A 128 -0.77 -36.06 3.60
N LEU A 129 -2.03 -35.73 3.31
CA LEU A 129 -2.80 -36.33 2.21
C LEU A 129 -2.12 -36.09 0.85
N ILE A 130 -1.63 -34.88 0.60
CA ILE A 130 -0.88 -34.56 -0.63
C ILE A 130 0.41 -35.37 -0.70
N ARG A 131 1.21 -35.44 0.38
CA ARG A 131 2.45 -36.24 0.42
C ARG A 131 2.19 -37.72 0.11
N ARG A 132 1.20 -38.33 0.76
CA ARG A 132 0.80 -39.73 0.50
C ARG A 132 0.33 -39.97 -0.94
N THR A 133 -0.24 -38.95 -1.58
CA THR A 133 -0.73 -39.06 -2.97
C THR A 133 0.41 -38.87 -3.98
N VAL A 134 1.43 -38.08 -3.65
CA VAL A 134 2.61 -37.83 -4.50
C VAL A 134 3.64 -38.98 -4.40
N GLU A 135 3.76 -39.64 -3.24
CA GLU A 135 4.64 -40.80 -3.05
C GLU A 135 4.11 -42.10 -3.66
N ARG A 136 2.83 -42.16 -4.06
CA ARG A 136 2.34 -43.25 -4.90
C ARG A 136 2.66 -42.89 -6.35
N PRO A 137 3.67 -43.49 -6.99
CA PRO A 137 3.80 -43.39 -8.43
C PRO A 137 2.54 -44.01 -9.03
N ARG A 138 1.64 -43.17 -9.55
CA ARG A 138 0.68 -43.65 -10.55
C ARG A 138 1.51 -43.99 -11.77
N VAL A 139 1.91 -45.25 -11.88
CA VAL A 139 2.25 -45.84 -13.18
C VAL A 139 0.93 -45.87 -13.95
N VAL A 140 0.61 -44.74 -14.59
CA VAL A 140 -0.34 -44.74 -15.69
C VAL A 140 0.50 -45.08 -16.91
N GLU A 141 0.59 -46.38 -17.21
CA GLU A 141 0.83 -46.76 -18.61
C GLU A 141 -0.27 -46.08 -19.40
N ILE A 142 0.09 -45.12 -20.24
CA ILE A 142 -0.84 -44.51 -21.18
C ILE A 142 -1.07 -45.60 -22.24
N PRO A 143 -2.23 -46.29 -22.28
CA PRO A 143 -2.54 -47.12 -23.42
C PRO A 143 -2.72 -46.15 -24.58
N LYS A 144 -2.07 -46.44 -25.71
CA LYS A 144 -2.23 -45.69 -26.95
C LYS A 144 -3.68 -45.86 -27.40
N VAL A 145 -4.55 -44.94 -27.01
CA VAL A 145 -5.96 -44.95 -27.41
C VAL A 145 -6.03 -44.46 -28.86
N GLU A 146 -6.24 -45.41 -29.77
CA GLU A 146 -6.72 -45.15 -31.12
C GLU A 146 -8.06 -44.41 -31.05
N VAL A 147 -8.17 -43.32 -31.80
CA VAL A 147 -9.35 -42.45 -31.82
C VAL A 147 -10.50 -43.19 -32.52
N PRO A 148 -11.63 -43.50 -31.84
CA PRO A 148 -12.81 -43.95 -32.54
C PRO A 148 -13.65 -42.74 -32.97
N VAL A 149 -13.96 -42.77 -34.25
CA VAL A 149 -14.98 -42.04 -35.02
C VAL A 149 -16.10 -41.41 -34.18
N ARG A 150 -16.33 -40.10 -34.43
CA ARG A 150 -17.49 -39.33 -33.97
C ARG A 150 -18.78 -39.98 -34.46
N VAL A 151 -19.64 -40.38 -33.52
CA VAL A 151 -21.06 -40.67 -33.78
C VAL A 151 -21.86 -39.41 -33.44
N GLU A 152 -22.54 -38.86 -34.45
CA GLU A 152 -23.47 -37.75 -34.31
C GLU A 152 -24.67 -38.15 -33.44
N ARG A 153 -25.06 -37.28 -32.50
CA ARG A 153 -26.31 -37.43 -31.75
C ARG A 153 -27.42 -36.67 -32.46
N PRO A 154 -28.62 -37.27 -32.64
CA PRO A 154 -29.75 -36.58 -33.23
C PRO A 154 -30.32 -35.53 -32.25
N ARG A 155 -30.70 -34.40 -32.85
CA ARG A 155 -31.25 -33.21 -32.20
C ARG A 155 -32.71 -33.48 -31.82
N VAL A 156 -33.02 -33.52 -30.52
CA VAL A 156 -34.41 -33.53 -30.05
C VAL A 156 -34.95 -32.10 -30.11
N GLU A 157 -36.03 -31.93 -30.86
CA GLU A 157 -36.80 -30.69 -30.99
C GLU A 157 -37.56 -30.40 -29.71
N VAL A 158 -37.45 -29.17 -29.20
CA VAL A 158 -38.38 -28.63 -28.20
C VAL A 158 -39.04 -27.40 -28.80
N GLN A 159 -40.34 -27.49 -29.03
CA GLN A 159 -41.17 -26.41 -29.56
C GLN A 159 -41.32 -25.26 -28.54
N PRO A 160 -41.43 -23.98 -29.00
CA PRO A 160 -41.55 -22.81 -28.14
C PRO A 160 -43.01 -22.43 -27.86
N LYS A 161 -43.33 -22.03 -26.62
CA LYS A 161 -44.56 -21.29 -26.29
C LYS A 161 -44.26 -19.83 -25.88
N VAL A 162 -44.48 -18.92 -26.84
CA VAL A 162 -45.31 -17.68 -26.78
C VAL A 162 -45.10 -16.74 -25.57
N SER A 163 -44.34 -15.63 -25.69
CA SER A 163 -44.69 -14.22 -26.05
C SER A 163 -45.43 -13.42 -24.92
N LYS A 164 -45.19 -12.14 -24.58
CA LYS A 164 -44.93 -10.88 -25.34
C LYS A 164 -44.27 -9.79 -24.40
N PRO A 165 -44.24 -8.47 -24.70
CA PRO A 165 -43.32 -7.78 -25.63
C PRO A 165 -42.70 -6.46 -25.06
N VAL A 166 -41.47 -6.09 -25.43
CA VAL A 166 -41.10 -4.65 -25.57
C VAL A 166 -40.09 -4.51 -26.73
N ARG A 167 -40.49 -3.78 -27.77
CA ARG A 167 -39.67 -3.29 -28.91
C ARG A 167 -39.05 -1.91 -28.56
N PRO A 168 -38.05 -1.38 -29.29
CA PRO A 168 -37.02 -2.02 -30.11
C PRO A 168 -35.60 -1.50 -29.72
N LYS A 169 -34.65 -2.41 -29.44
CA LYS A 169 -33.22 -2.10 -29.61
C LYS A 169 -32.88 -2.33 -31.07
N ILE A 170 -32.46 -1.27 -31.75
CA ILE A 170 -31.87 -1.33 -33.08
C ILE A 170 -30.64 -2.24 -33.01
N GLU A 171 -30.70 -3.35 -33.73
CA GLU A 171 -29.61 -4.31 -33.87
C GLU A 171 -28.55 -3.78 -34.84
N ARG A 172 -27.29 -3.88 -34.43
CA ARG A 172 -26.12 -3.96 -35.30
C ARG A 172 -25.21 -5.10 -34.77
N PRO A 173 -24.45 -5.76 -35.65
CA PRO A 173 -24.34 -7.22 -35.76
C PRO A 173 -23.53 -7.93 -34.66
N LYS A 174 -23.83 -9.21 -34.49
CA LYS A 174 -23.27 -10.14 -33.50
C LYS A 174 -21.83 -10.57 -33.82
N ASP A 175 -21.03 -10.54 -32.76
CA ASP A 175 -19.90 -11.41 -32.42
C ASP A 175 -18.58 -11.31 -33.20
N VAL A 176 -17.84 -10.23 -32.93
CA VAL A 176 -16.38 -10.27 -32.79
C VAL A 176 -16.07 -10.16 -31.29
N LYS A 177 -15.59 -11.23 -30.67
CA LYS A 177 -15.20 -11.23 -29.24
C LYS A 177 -14.18 -10.13 -28.99
N ALA A 178 -14.49 -9.20 -28.08
CA ALA A 178 -13.60 -8.12 -27.69
C ALA A 178 -12.21 -8.64 -27.28
N PRO A 179 -11.11 -7.94 -27.62
CA PRO A 179 -9.78 -8.35 -27.20
C PRO A 179 -9.66 -8.31 -25.67
N SER A 180 -9.17 -9.41 -25.08
CA SER A 180 -8.92 -9.47 -23.63
C SER A 180 -7.79 -8.50 -23.27
N PHE A 181 -7.94 -7.74 -22.18
CA PHE A 181 -6.99 -6.71 -21.74
C PHE A 181 -5.56 -7.24 -21.55
N SER A 182 -5.43 -8.52 -21.19
CA SER A 182 -4.15 -9.22 -21.09
C SER A 182 -3.44 -9.38 -22.43
N LYS A 183 -4.17 -9.56 -23.54
CA LYS A 183 -3.59 -9.65 -24.89
C LYS A 183 -2.99 -8.32 -25.33
N ASN A 184 -3.75 -7.23 -25.19
CA ASN A 184 -3.24 -5.89 -25.52
C ASN A 184 -2.00 -5.52 -24.70
N ALA A 185 -1.93 -5.97 -23.44
CA ALA A 185 -0.76 -5.75 -22.61
C ALA A 185 0.46 -6.58 -23.04
N LEU A 186 0.24 -7.79 -23.56
CA LEU A 186 1.30 -8.63 -24.12
C LEU A 186 1.82 -8.07 -25.44
N ASP A 187 0.92 -7.71 -26.37
CA ASP A 187 1.27 -7.08 -27.65
C ASP A 187 2.10 -5.80 -27.43
N PHE A 188 1.75 -5.05 -26.39
CA PHE A 188 2.48 -3.84 -26.00
C PHE A 188 3.89 -4.12 -25.46
N LEU A 189 4.08 -5.23 -24.74
CA LEU A 189 5.39 -5.64 -24.22
C LEU A 189 6.27 -6.23 -25.32
N GLU A 190 5.67 -6.96 -26.26
CA GLU A 190 6.36 -7.49 -27.45
C GLU A 190 6.89 -6.36 -28.33
N GLY A 191 6.09 -5.30 -28.53
CA GLY A 191 6.53 -4.10 -29.26
C GLY A 191 7.69 -3.33 -28.60
N LEU A 192 8.08 -3.66 -27.37
CA LEU A 192 9.14 -2.99 -26.61
C LEU A 192 10.45 -3.80 -26.51
N ASN A 193 10.57 -4.96 -27.18
CA ASN A 193 11.75 -5.85 -27.12
C ASN A 193 12.17 -6.18 -25.67
N VAL A 194 11.23 -6.67 -24.87
CA VAL A 194 11.44 -6.97 -23.45
C VAL A 194 11.31 -8.47 -23.20
N ASP A 195 12.25 -9.05 -22.42
CA ASP A 195 12.17 -10.46 -22.03
C ASP A 195 11.22 -10.65 -20.84
N ILE A 196 10.19 -11.49 -20.99
CA ILE A 196 9.27 -11.85 -19.90
C ILE A 196 9.89 -13.01 -19.11
N LEU A 197 10.28 -12.76 -17.86
CA LEU A 197 10.93 -13.77 -17.01
C LEU A 197 9.93 -14.64 -16.24
N LYS A 198 8.86 -14.03 -15.71
CA LYS A 198 7.89 -14.73 -14.85
C LYS A 198 6.51 -14.09 -14.92
N SER A 199 5.47 -14.88 -15.15
CA SER A 199 4.08 -14.46 -15.03
C SER A 199 3.48 -14.91 -13.69
N GLU A 200 3.00 -13.97 -12.88
CA GLU A 200 2.32 -14.25 -11.62
C GLU A 200 0.85 -13.80 -11.68
N LYS A 201 -0.07 -14.75 -11.45
CA LYS A 201 -1.53 -14.55 -11.31
C LYS A 201 -2.16 -13.82 -12.50
N ILE A 202 -2.33 -14.49 -13.64
CA ILE A 202 -3.07 -13.93 -14.79
C ILE A 202 -4.59 -14.11 -14.54
N LYS A 203 -5.33 -13.00 -14.45
CA LYS A 203 -6.79 -12.94 -14.56
C LYS A 203 -7.15 -11.90 -15.62
N ASP A 204 -8.35 -12.00 -16.21
CA ASP A 204 -8.77 -11.13 -17.32
C ASP A 204 -8.68 -9.62 -17.00
N ASN A 205 -8.83 -9.23 -15.72
CA ASN A 205 -8.83 -7.84 -15.27
C ASN A 205 -7.62 -7.43 -14.39
N SER A 206 -6.79 -8.39 -13.98
CA SER A 206 -5.63 -8.12 -13.12
C SER A 206 -4.57 -9.21 -13.25
N GLY A 207 -3.32 -8.79 -13.26
CA GLY A 207 -2.20 -9.73 -13.29
C GLY A 207 -0.87 -9.04 -13.07
N ALA A 208 0.18 -9.83 -12.93
CA ALA A 208 1.52 -9.30 -12.77
C ALA A 208 2.56 -10.10 -13.55
N PHE A 209 3.58 -9.40 -14.01
CA PHE A 209 4.72 -9.98 -14.71
C PHE A 209 6.02 -9.41 -14.15
N ILE A 210 7.07 -10.21 -14.21
CA ILE A 210 8.44 -9.74 -14.03
C ILE A 210 9.06 -9.71 -15.41
N ILE A 211 9.49 -8.54 -15.82
CA ILE A 211 10.11 -8.30 -17.12
C ILE A 211 11.57 -7.89 -16.94
N ARG A 212 12.40 -8.17 -17.94
CA ARG A 212 13.78 -7.69 -18.04
C ARG A 212 13.88 -6.80 -19.27
N ALA A 213 14.05 -5.50 -19.04
CA ALA A 213 14.16 -4.52 -20.12
C ALA A 213 15.62 -4.07 -20.29
N PRO A 214 16.13 -3.98 -21.54
CA PRO A 214 17.43 -3.38 -21.80
C PRO A 214 17.37 -1.89 -21.50
N SER A 215 18.33 -1.37 -20.73
CA SER A 215 18.47 0.06 -20.45
C SER A 215 19.90 0.51 -20.71
N SER A 216 20.14 1.82 -20.79
CA SER A 216 21.48 2.40 -21.04
C SER A 216 22.54 1.99 -20.01
N VAL A 217 22.11 1.56 -18.81
CA VAL A 217 22.99 1.10 -17.72
C VAL A 217 23.03 -0.44 -17.59
N GLY A 218 22.47 -1.15 -18.56
CA GLY A 218 22.34 -2.62 -18.54
C GLY A 218 20.90 -3.10 -18.34
N PRO A 219 20.67 -4.41 -18.32
CA PRO A 219 19.33 -4.97 -18.26
C PRO A 219 18.74 -4.87 -16.85
N LEU A 220 17.64 -4.12 -16.71
CA LEU A 220 16.95 -3.90 -15.45
C LEU A 220 15.68 -4.77 -15.37
N LYS A 221 15.43 -5.30 -14.16
CA LYS A 221 14.21 -6.07 -13.87
C LYS A 221 13.12 -5.11 -13.39
N PHE A 222 11.94 -5.20 -13.99
CA PHE A 222 10.76 -4.43 -13.59
C PHE A 222 9.63 -5.37 -13.21
N TYR A 223 8.83 -4.96 -12.23
CA TYR A 223 7.59 -5.62 -11.87
C TYR A 223 6.41 -4.91 -12.54
N VAL A 224 5.79 -5.54 -13.53
CA VAL A 224 4.65 -4.98 -14.25
C VAL A 224 3.36 -5.45 -13.59
N LYS A 225 2.50 -4.53 -13.16
CA LYS A 225 1.17 -4.81 -12.60
C LYS A 225 0.10 -4.34 -13.57
N LEU A 226 -0.77 -5.25 -13.98
CA LEU A 226 -1.95 -4.99 -14.79
C LEU A 226 -3.13 -4.62 -13.91
N TRP A 227 -3.73 -3.45 -14.17
CA TRP A 227 -5.00 -3.05 -13.56
C TRP A 227 -5.97 -2.47 -14.59
N SER A 228 -7.03 -3.24 -14.87
CA SER A 228 -8.18 -2.76 -15.64
C SER A 228 -9.14 -1.95 -14.75
N LYS A 229 -8.69 -0.79 -14.27
CA LYS A 229 -9.52 0.17 -13.53
C LYS A 229 -9.79 1.39 -14.42
N LYS A 230 -11.05 1.88 -14.45
CA LYS A 230 -11.41 3.11 -15.20
C LYS A 230 -10.65 4.36 -14.72
N ARG A 231 -10.36 4.42 -13.41
CA ARG A 231 -9.63 5.51 -12.76
C ARG A 231 -8.67 4.96 -11.70
N LEU A 232 -7.44 5.46 -11.67
CA LEU A 232 -6.42 5.08 -10.68
C LEU A 232 -6.43 6.02 -9.47
N ASN A 233 -6.49 5.45 -8.25
CA ASN A 233 -6.54 6.22 -7.01
C ASN A 233 -5.18 6.33 -6.31
N LYS A 234 -5.07 7.17 -5.26
CA LYS A 234 -3.81 7.32 -4.50
C LYS A 234 -3.41 6.04 -3.77
N SER A 235 -4.37 5.30 -3.23
CA SER A 235 -4.14 4.01 -2.55
C SER A 235 -3.46 2.98 -3.44
N ASP A 236 -3.88 2.91 -4.71
CA ASP A 236 -3.36 1.97 -5.71
C ASP A 236 -1.85 2.19 -5.99
N ILE A 237 -1.42 3.45 -6.02
CA ILE A 237 0.00 3.80 -6.18
C ILE A 237 0.78 3.47 -4.92
N ALA A 238 0.23 3.76 -3.73
CA ALA A 238 0.88 3.46 -2.47
C ALA A 238 1.11 1.95 -2.28
N GLU A 239 0.13 1.12 -2.63
CA GLU A 239 0.28 -0.35 -2.66
C GLU A 239 1.40 -0.78 -3.61
N SER A 240 1.46 -0.18 -4.79
CA SER A 240 2.47 -0.50 -5.80
C SER A 240 3.87 -0.05 -5.38
N TYR A 241 3.98 1.07 -4.67
CA TYR A 241 5.23 1.54 -4.09
C TYR A 241 5.72 0.62 -2.97
N ALA A 242 4.84 0.17 -2.07
CA ALA A 242 5.19 -0.82 -1.06
C ALA A 242 5.70 -2.13 -1.68
N LEU A 243 5.05 -2.60 -2.76
CA LEU A 243 5.50 -3.77 -3.52
C LEU A 243 6.87 -3.56 -4.17
N ALA A 244 7.16 -2.36 -4.70
CA ALA A 244 8.46 -2.03 -5.27
C ALA A 244 9.58 -2.14 -4.22
N LEU A 245 9.33 -1.63 -3.00
CA LEU A 245 10.27 -1.72 -1.90
C LEU A 245 10.49 -3.16 -1.44
N GLU A 246 9.41 -3.95 -1.31
CA GLU A 246 9.48 -5.35 -0.88
C GLU A 246 10.27 -6.21 -1.89
N LYS A 247 10.02 -6.01 -3.19
CA LYS A 247 10.68 -6.76 -4.27
C LYS A 247 12.02 -6.17 -4.68
N LYS A 248 12.43 -5.02 -4.11
CA LYS A 248 13.64 -4.27 -4.45
C LYS A 248 13.77 -4.01 -5.96
N MET A 249 12.65 -3.73 -6.63
CA MET A 249 12.63 -3.43 -8.06
C MET A 249 11.50 -2.44 -8.41
N PRO A 250 11.71 -1.55 -9.39
CA PRO A 250 10.70 -0.60 -9.81
C PRO A 250 9.47 -1.28 -10.39
N VAL A 251 8.30 -0.70 -10.11
CA VAL A 251 6.99 -1.21 -10.52
C VAL A 251 6.41 -0.36 -11.65
N ILE A 252 5.94 -1.02 -12.71
CA ILE A 252 5.22 -0.40 -13.83
C ILE A 252 3.76 -0.82 -13.76
N ILE A 253 2.85 0.13 -13.63
CA ILE A 253 1.41 -0.11 -13.67
C ILE A 253 0.91 0.13 -15.10
N LEU A 254 0.32 -0.90 -15.70
CA LEU A 254 -0.37 -0.82 -16.98
C LEU A 254 -1.88 -0.76 -16.76
N THR A 255 -2.54 0.21 -17.37
CA THR A 255 -3.98 0.44 -17.19
C THR A 255 -4.65 1.00 -18.45
N ASN A 256 -5.92 0.68 -18.69
CA ASN A 256 -6.72 1.36 -19.73
C ASN A 256 -7.35 2.67 -19.22
N GLY A 257 -7.24 2.95 -17.91
CA GLY A 257 -7.93 4.04 -17.25
C GLY A 257 -7.22 5.39 -17.30
N THR A 258 -7.93 6.39 -16.80
CA THR A 258 -7.38 7.74 -16.58
C THR A 258 -6.79 7.88 -15.18
N VAL A 259 -5.70 8.64 -15.05
CA VAL A 259 -5.07 8.93 -13.76
C VAL A 259 -5.67 10.23 -13.19
N ALA A 260 -6.13 10.20 -11.94
CA ALA A 260 -6.67 11.39 -11.28
C ALA A 260 -5.59 12.47 -11.04
N LYS A 261 -5.98 13.75 -10.96
CA LYS A 261 -5.04 14.89 -10.78
C LYS A 261 -4.23 14.77 -9.48
N THR A 262 -4.87 14.38 -8.38
CA THR A 262 -4.23 14.14 -7.07
C THR A 262 -3.21 12.99 -7.14
N THR A 263 -3.60 11.90 -7.79
CA THR A 263 -2.75 10.73 -8.05
C THR A 263 -1.52 11.08 -8.89
N ARG A 264 -1.66 12.00 -9.87
CA ARG A 264 -0.54 12.49 -10.68
C ARG A 264 0.46 13.34 -9.88
N LYS A 265 0.00 14.10 -8.88
CA LYS A 265 0.89 14.82 -7.94
C LYS A 265 1.70 13.82 -7.10
N TYR A 266 1.03 12.82 -6.56
CA TYR A 266 1.68 11.77 -5.76
C TYR A 266 2.70 10.96 -6.59
N LEU A 267 2.42 10.68 -7.85
CA LEU A 267 3.37 10.00 -8.74
C LEU A 267 4.69 10.80 -8.92
N LYS A 268 4.63 12.14 -8.89
CA LYS A 268 5.83 12.99 -8.93
C LYS A 268 6.65 12.89 -7.63
N GLU A 269 5.99 12.74 -6.49
CA GLU A 269 6.63 12.59 -5.17
C GLU A 269 7.30 11.21 -5.01
N VAL A 270 6.66 10.15 -5.51
CA VAL A 270 7.18 8.77 -5.45
C VAL A 270 8.38 8.55 -6.39
N GLY A 271 8.55 9.41 -7.40
CA GLY A 271 9.71 9.41 -8.29
C GLY A 271 9.79 8.18 -9.20
N GLY A 272 11.00 7.71 -9.49
CA GLY A 272 11.26 6.66 -10.48
C GLY A 272 10.83 5.24 -10.09
N PHE A 273 10.42 5.01 -8.85
CA PHE A 273 10.08 3.68 -8.33
C PHE A 273 8.76 3.13 -8.84
N VAL A 274 7.78 4.00 -9.12
CA VAL A 274 6.48 3.60 -9.67
C VAL A 274 6.21 4.41 -10.93
N ARG A 275 6.05 3.72 -12.07
CA ARG A 275 5.63 4.34 -13.34
C ARG A 275 4.26 3.85 -13.74
N VAL A 276 3.42 4.74 -14.24
CA VAL A 276 2.08 4.39 -14.76
C VAL A 276 2.07 4.63 -16.25
N ARG A 277 1.68 3.63 -17.05
CA ARG A 277 1.50 3.77 -18.50
C ARG A 277 0.09 3.33 -18.87
N ALA A 278 -0.61 4.23 -19.56
CA ALA A 278 -1.94 3.93 -20.06
C ALA A 278 -1.82 3.19 -21.40
N LEU A 279 -2.47 2.03 -21.52
CA LEU A 279 -2.69 1.33 -22.77
C LEU A 279 -3.90 2.01 -23.43
N LYS A 280 -3.65 2.76 -24.50
CA LYS A 280 -4.69 3.36 -25.35
C LYS A 280 -4.74 2.60 -26.66
#